data_AF-A0A2V9ZHZ9-F1
#
_entry.id   AF-A0A2V9ZHZ9-F1
#
_cell.length_a   1.000
_cell.length_b   1.000
_cell.length_c   1.000
_cell.angle_alpha   90.00
_cell.angle_beta   90.00
_cell.angle_gamma   90.00
#
_symmetry.space_group_name_H-M   'P 1'
#
loop_
_entity.id
_entity.type
_entity.pdbx_description
1 polymer ?
#
loop_
_entity_poly.entity_id
_entity_poly.type
_entity_poly.pdbx_seq_one_letter_code
_entity_poly.pdbx_strand_id
1 'polypeptide(L)'
;MGNAFYSYGGGRYLFGLGPQAVIRPVASTIVPGTFDINTSLVHAGGTVMGFEAPVSNSITLAGYYGGAYFQRNTFPDITSPLLVKPFIGFGGRNSPNTANRALQEGTFDWIQTFFKNLQYGSLQLIMQYSYLTRAPWFVPVGAPKNAHLSMSYVNLRYVLP
;
A
#
# COMPACT_ATOMS: atom_id res chain seq x y z
N MET A 1 0.14 12.30 -15.52
CA MET A 1 0.08 10.87 -15.92
C MET A 1 -0.46 10.05 -14.76
N GLY A 2 -1.07 8.89 -15.01
CA GLY A 2 -1.53 8.03 -13.92
C GLY A 2 -2.04 6.68 -14.37
N ASN A 3 -2.10 5.75 -13.42
CA ASN A 3 -2.60 4.39 -13.60
C ASN A 3 -3.40 3.95 -12.37
N ALA A 4 -4.32 3.02 -12.59
CA ALA A 4 -5.09 2.38 -11.54
C ALA A 4 -5.08 0.87 -11.73
N PHE A 5 -5.24 0.16 -10.62
CA PHE A 5 -5.26 -1.28 -10.52
C PHE A 5 -6.39 -1.70 -9.58
N TYR A 6 -7.12 -2.75 -9.95
CA TYR A 6 -8.10 -3.39 -9.08
C TYR A 6 -8.17 -4.87 -9.41
N SER A 7 -8.03 -5.72 -8.39
CA SER A 7 -7.99 -7.17 -8.60
C SER A 7 -8.33 -7.97 -7.35
N TYR A 8 -8.72 -9.22 -7.57
CA TYR A 8 -8.82 -10.25 -6.54
C TYR A 8 -7.43 -10.84 -6.27
N GLY A 9 -6.95 -10.74 -5.04
CA GLY A 9 -5.63 -11.24 -4.64
C GLY A 9 -4.45 -10.44 -5.20
N GLY A 10 -4.73 -9.21 -5.63
CA GLY A 10 -3.76 -8.30 -6.19
C GLY A 10 -2.76 -7.68 -5.19
N GLY A 11 -2.82 -8.04 -3.90
CA GLY A 11 -2.07 -7.34 -2.86
C GLY A 11 -0.54 -7.32 -3.05
N ARG A 12 0.02 -8.35 -3.69
CA ARG A 12 1.45 -8.40 -4.04
C ARG A 12 1.85 -7.33 -5.07
N TYR A 13 0.96 -7.00 -6.00
CA TYR A 13 1.22 -6.00 -7.04
C TYR A 13 1.12 -4.55 -6.50
N LEU A 14 0.68 -4.39 -5.26
CA LEU A 14 0.65 -3.12 -4.55
C LEU A 14 1.79 -3.05 -3.54
N PHE A 15 3.03 -3.27 -4.04
CA PHE A 15 4.26 -3.26 -3.24
C PHE A 15 4.27 -4.24 -2.05
N GLY A 16 3.46 -5.30 -2.10
CA GLY A 16 3.31 -6.24 -0.99
C GLY A 16 2.71 -5.63 0.28
N LEU A 17 2.01 -4.49 0.18
CA LEU A 17 1.49 -3.75 1.32
C LEU A 17 0.24 -4.40 1.98
N GLY A 18 -0.27 -5.47 1.39
CA GLY A 18 -1.40 -6.23 1.91
C GLY A 18 -1.43 -7.68 1.41
N PRO A 19 -2.27 -8.53 2.03
CA PRO A 19 -2.35 -9.94 1.71
C PRO A 19 -2.99 -10.20 0.34
N GLN A 20 -2.69 -11.36 -0.24
CA GLN A 20 -3.32 -11.84 -1.48
C GLN A 20 -4.59 -12.65 -1.19
N ALA A 21 -4.56 -13.47 -0.15
CA ALA A 21 -5.66 -14.33 0.21
C ALA A 21 -5.69 -14.53 1.71
N VAL A 22 -6.84 -15.00 2.20
CA VAL A 22 -7.01 -15.55 3.53
C VAL A 22 -7.45 -17.00 3.39
N ILE A 23 -6.97 -17.82 4.31
CA ILE A 23 -7.38 -19.22 4.42
C ILE A 23 -8.42 -19.29 5.52
N ARG A 24 -9.56 -19.94 5.25
CA ARG A 24 -10.64 -20.11 6.22
C ARG A 24 -11.12 -21.57 6.26
N PRO A 25 -11.55 -22.05 7.44
CA PRO A 25 -12.29 -23.30 7.54
C PRO A 25 -13.68 -23.15 6.92
N VAL A 26 -14.18 -24.22 6.31
CA VAL A 26 -15.55 -24.39 5.83
C VAL A 26 -16.09 -25.74 6.33
N ALA A 27 -17.41 -25.86 6.49
CA ALA A 27 -18.00 -27.14 6.86
C ALA A 27 -17.80 -28.16 5.71
N SER A 28 -17.33 -29.36 6.03
CA SER A 28 -17.17 -30.43 5.05
C SER A 28 -18.53 -30.89 4.53
N THR A 29 -18.66 -30.99 3.21
CA THR A 29 -19.85 -31.54 2.56
C THR A 29 -19.82 -33.07 2.45
N ILE A 30 -18.67 -33.70 2.76
CA ILE A 30 -18.45 -35.16 2.62
C ILE A 30 -18.66 -35.87 3.96
N VAL A 31 -18.12 -35.34 5.05
CA VAL A 31 -18.23 -35.95 6.39
C VAL A 31 -18.84 -34.94 7.36
N PRO A 32 -20.09 -35.12 7.81
CA PRO A 32 -20.74 -34.23 8.77
C PRO A 32 -19.91 -34.06 10.06
N GLY A 33 -19.85 -32.84 10.57
CA GLY A 33 -19.09 -32.52 11.78
C GLY A 33 -17.58 -32.35 11.58
N THR A 34 -17.08 -32.44 10.34
CA THR A 34 -15.67 -32.15 10.01
C THR A 34 -15.53 -30.84 9.22
N PHE A 35 -14.31 -30.32 9.14
CA PHE A 35 -13.99 -29.06 8.46
C PHE A 35 -13.04 -29.31 7.29
N ASP A 36 -13.20 -28.53 6.22
CA ASP A 36 -12.28 -28.43 5.09
C ASP A 36 -11.74 -26.99 5.00
N ILE A 37 -10.80 -26.75 4.08
CA ILE A 37 -10.10 -25.48 3.91
C ILE A 37 -10.57 -24.81 2.63
N ASN A 38 -10.85 -23.51 2.70
CA ASN A 38 -11.15 -22.68 1.54
C ASN A 38 -10.27 -21.43 1.50
N THR A 39 -9.75 -21.13 0.31
CA THR A 39 -8.97 -19.92 0.04
C THR A 39 -9.89 -18.83 -0.48
N SER A 40 -9.89 -17.66 0.15
CA SER A 40 -10.63 -16.48 -0.28
C SER A 40 -9.68 -15.34 -0.64
N LEU A 41 -9.75 -14.86 -1.88
CA LEU A 41 -8.91 -13.78 -2.36
C LEU A 41 -9.31 -12.44 -1.73
N VAL A 42 -8.34 -11.63 -1.33
CA VAL A 42 -8.56 -10.28 -0.81
C VAL A 42 -8.63 -9.31 -1.98
N HIS A 43 -9.72 -8.57 -2.12
CA HIS A 43 -9.82 -7.51 -3.12
C HIS A 43 -8.87 -6.38 -2.75
N ALA A 44 -8.07 -5.98 -3.72
CA ALA A 44 -7.09 -4.93 -3.56
C ALA A 44 -7.17 -3.98 -4.75
N GLY A 45 -7.07 -2.68 -4.47
CA GLY A 45 -7.00 -1.64 -5.47
C GLY A 45 -5.87 -0.68 -5.16
N GLY A 46 -5.30 -0.09 -6.19
CA GLY A 46 -4.30 0.95 -6.02
C GLY A 46 -4.26 1.89 -7.21
N THR A 47 -3.69 3.06 -6.99
CA THR A 47 -3.50 4.06 -8.03
C THR A 47 -2.24 4.86 -7.75
N VAL A 48 -1.64 5.34 -8.82
CA VAL A 48 -0.63 6.39 -8.76
C VAL A 48 -0.98 7.40 -9.85
N MET A 49 -0.94 8.67 -9.50
CA MET A 49 -1.04 9.76 -10.45
C MET A 49 -0.04 10.85 -10.10
N GLY A 50 0.36 11.64 -11.09
CA GLY A 50 1.30 12.72 -10.86
C GLY A 50 1.58 13.55 -12.08
N PHE A 51 2.52 14.47 -11.90
CA PHE A 51 3.02 15.34 -12.94
C PHE A 51 4.54 15.47 -12.82
N GLU A 52 5.17 15.79 -13.93
CA GLU A 52 6.56 16.25 -14.00
C GLU A 52 6.59 17.45 -14.94
N ALA A 53 7.23 18.53 -14.53
CA ALA A 53 7.29 19.76 -15.30
C ALA A 53 8.67 20.42 -15.18
N PRO A 54 9.38 20.66 -16.30
CA PRO A 54 10.50 21.59 -16.29
C PRO A 54 9.96 23.00 -16.09
N VAL A 55 10.37 23.66 -15.02
CA VAL A 55 9.98 25.05 -14.72
C VAL A 55 11.04 26.05 -15.14
N SER A 56 12.27 25.59 -15.38
CA SER A 56 13.36 26.35 -15.99
C SER A 56 14.33 25.40 -16.71
N ASN A 57 15.38 25.96 -17.33
CA ASN A 57 16.43 25.15 -17.97
C ASN A 57 17.23 24.27 -16.99
N SER A 58 17.15 24.55 -15.69
CA SER A 58 17.93 23.88 -14.66
C SER A 58 17.08 23.26 -13.55
N ILE A 59 15.76 23.48 -13.54
CA ILE A 59 14.86 22.98 -12.50
C ILE A 59 13.70 22.19 -13.12
N THR A 60 13.53 20.97 -12.62
CA THR A 60 12.33 20.15 -12.85
C THR A 60 11.63 19.92 -11.51
N LEU A 61 10.31 20.07 -11.51
CA LEU A 61 9.47 19.72 -10.37
C LEU A 61 8.65 18.48 -10.73
N ALA A 62 8.48 17.59 -9.76
CA ALA A 62 7.54 16.49 -9.88
C ALA A 62 6.69 16.36 -8.61
N GLY A 63 5.51 15.78 -8.76
CA GLY A 63 4.64 15.47 -7.65
C GLY A 63 3.80 14.26 -7.96
N TYR A 64 3.74 13.34 -7.02
CA TYR A 64 2.98 12.10 -7.14
C TYR A 64 2.04 11.91 -5.96
N TYR A 65 0.90 11.32 -6.24
CA TYR A 65 -0.03 10.83 -5.24
C TYR A 65 -0.35 9.38 -5.53
N GLY A 66 -0.06 8.52 -4.56
CA GLY A 66 -0.31 7.10 -4.60
C GLY A 66 -1.28 6.67 -3.51
N GLY A 67 -2.06 5.65 -3.81
CA GLY A 67 -2.96 5.01 -2.84
C GLY A 67 -3.04 3.51 -3.06
N ALA A 68 -3.17 2.76 -1.97
CA ALA A 68 -3.52 1.35 -1.96
C ALA A 68 -4.67 1.13 -0.97
N TYR A 69 -5.64 0.30 -1.36
CA TYR A 69 -6.77 -0.11 -0.54
C TYR A 69 -6.90 -1.63 -0.57
N PHE A 70 -7.13 -2.22 0.60
CA PHE A 70 -7.33 -3.66 0.79
C PHE A 70 -8.66 -3.89 1.46
N GLN A 71 -9.60 -4.51 0.74
CA GLN A 71 -10.93 -4.78 1.24
C GLN A 71 -10.89 -5.78 2.39
N ARG A 72 -11.80 -5.61 3.35
CA ARG A 72 -11.98 -6.54 4.46
C ARG A 72 -12.38 -7.89 3.90
N ASN A 73 -11.73 -8.94 4.39
CA ASN A 73 -12.05 -10.32 4.06
C ASN A 73 -12.00 -11.16 5.34
N THR A 74 -13.07 -11.10 6.12
CA THR A 74 -13.14 -11.65 7.48
C THR A 74 -14.31 -12.59 7.65
N PHE A 75 -14.13 -13.61 8.48
CA PHE A 75 -15.09 -14.68 8.71
C PHE A 75 -15.20 -15.01 10.20
N PRO A 76 -16.35 -15.48 10.68
CA PRO A 76 -16.42 -16.17 11.97
C PRO A 76 -15.59 -17.46 11.91
N ASP A 77 -14.83 -17.73 12.96
CA ASP A 77 -14.13 -19.01 13.10
C ASP A 77 -15.11 -20.11 13.53
N ILE A 78 -15.54 -20.91 12.57
CA ILE A 78 -16.48 -22.02 12.78
C ILE A 78 -15.85 -23.21 13.54
N THR A 79 -14.52 -23.25 13.68
CA THR A 79 -13.81 -24.31 14.42
C THR A 79 -13.69 -23.98 15.91
N SER A 80 -13.91 -22.72 16.29
CA SER A 80 -13.83 -22.29 17.67
C SER A 80 -14.95 -22.93 18.52
N PRO A 81 -14.66 -23.47 19.72
CA PRO A 81 -15.69 -23.99 20.62
C PRO A 81 -16.49 -22.89 21.34
N LEU A 82 -16.11 -21.62 21.20
CA LEU A 82 -16.76 -20.50 21.88
C LEU A 82 -18.20 -20.28 21.39
N LEU A 83 -19.07 -19.78 22.28
CA LEU A 83 -20.44 -19.40 21.94
C LEU A 83 -20.46 -18.21 20.96
N VAL A 84 -19.62 -17.20 21.23
CA VAL A 84 -19.36 -16.09 20.30
C VAL A 84 -18.10 -16.41 19.51
N LYS A 85 -18.26 -16.67 18.22
CA LYS A 85 -17.14 -17.04 17.35
C LYS A 85 -16.19 -15.85 17.15
N PRO A 86 -14.86 -16.03 17.32
CA PRO A 86 -13.90 -14.99 17.01
C PRO A 86 -13.86 -14.72 15.50
N PHE A 87 -13.36 -13.54 15.11
CA PHE A 87 -13.14 -13.20 13.71
C PHE A 87 -11.75 -13.65 13.27
N ILE A 88 -11.69 -14.29 12.10
CA ILE A 88 -10.46 -14.67 11.39
C ILE A 88 -10.40 -13.98 10.03
N GLY A 89 -9.26 -14.10 9.36
CA GLY A 89 -8.99 -13.47 8.06
C GLY A 89 -8.38 -12.08 8.19
N PHE A 90 -8.74 -11.18 7.29
CA PHE A 90 -8.14 -9.86 7.16
C PHE A 90 -9.14 -8.74 7.45
N GLY A 91 -8.77 -7.85 8.37
CA GLY A 91 -9.49 -6.61 8.64
C GLY A 91 -10.73 -6.74 9.54
N GLY A 92 -10.87 -7.85 10.27
CA GLY A 92 -11.91 -8.07 11.28
C GLY A 92 -11.69 -7.25 12.58
N ARG A 93 -12.60 -7.40 13.54
CA ARG A 93 -12.47 -6.81 14.88
C ARG A 93 -11.20 -7.36 15.57
N ASN A 94 -10.51 -6.52 16.33
CA ASN A 94 -9.23 -6.85 16.99
C ASN A 94 -8.09 -7.19 16.01
N SER A 95 -8.21 -6.85 14.73
CA SER A 95 -7.09 -6.98 13.79
C SER A 95 -5.88 -6.18 14.27
N PRO A 96 -4.65 -6.65 14.03
CA PRO A 96 -3.45 -5.92 14.39
C PRO A 96 -3.38 -4.58 13.64
N ASN A 97 -2.66 -3.61 14.19
CA ASN A 97 -2.43 -2.31 13.55
C ASN A 97 -1.64 -2.41 12.23
N THR A 98 -1.05 -3.56 11.93
CA THR A 98 -0.40 -3.88 10.65
C THR A 98 -1.40 -4.27 9.55
N ALA A 99 -2.64 -4.61 9.90
CA ALA A 99 -3.71 -4.90 8.94
C ALA A 99 -4.34 -3.60 8.42
N ASN A 100 -3.62 -2.94 7.51
CA ASN A 100 -4.02 -1.64 6.94
C ASN A 100 -5.12 -1.79 5.88
N ARG A 101 -6.21 -1.03 6.03
CA ARG A 101 -7.24 -0.90 4.99
C ARG A 101 -6.77 -0.01 3.85
N ALA A 102 -6.00 1.03 4.17
CA ALA A 102 -5.55 2.01 3.20
C ALA A 102 -4.15 2.53 3.53
N LEU A 103 -3.35 2.72 2.50
CA LEU A 103 -2.09 3.46 2.55
C LEU A 103 -2.15 4.53 1.46
N GLN A 104 -1.77 5.76 1.80
CA GLN A 104 -1.74 6.87 0.86
C GLN A 104 -0.43 7.62 1.04
N GLU A 105 0.16 8.05 -0.06
CA GLU A 105 1.44 8.76 -0.06
C GLU A 105 1.38 9.89 -1.07
N GLY A 106 1.70 11.10 -0.62
CA GLY A 106 2.00 12.22 -1.49
C GLY A 106 3.50 12.46 -1.51
N THR A 107 4.08 12.68 -2.68
CA THR A 107 5.49 13.05 -2.84
C THR A 107 5.63 14.36 -3.62
N PHE A 108 6.72 15.06 -3.34
CA PHE A 108 7.14 16.24 -4.08
C PHE A 108 8.65 16.18 -4.30
N ASP A 109 9.05 16.35 -5.55
CA ASP A 109 10.44 16.29 -5.99
C ASP A 109 10.87 17.65 -6.54
N TRP A 110 12.03 18.12 -6.08
CA TRP A 110 12.76 19.25 -6.63
C TRP A 110 14.08 18.75 -7.21
N ILE A 111 14.24 18.91 -8.53
CA ILE A 111 15.40 18.42 -9.27
C ILE A 111 16.16 19.63 -9.83
N GLN A 112 17.35 19.88 -9.30
CA GLN A 112 18.29 20.88 -9.80
C GLN A 112 19.34 20.20 -10.68
N THR A 113 19.34 20.51 -11.98
CA THR A 113 20.42 20.14 -12.90
C THR A 113 21.48 21.24 -12.89
N PHE A 114 22.71 20.91 -12.51
CA PHE A 114 23.82 21.85 -12.49
C PHE A 114 24.40 22.06 -13.88
N PHE A 115 24.59 20.97 -14.62
CA PHE A 115 25.02 21.00 -16.00
C PHE A 115 24.46 19.80 -16.77
N LYS A 116 24.32 19.98 -18.09
CA LYS A 116 23.98 18.92 -19.04
C LYS A 116 24.76 19.16 -20.33
N ASN A 117 25.50 18.16 -20.78
CA ASN A 117 26.35 18.22 -21.95
C ASN A 117 26.36 16.85 -22.66
N LEU A 118 26.40 16.86 -23.99
CA LEU A 118 26.37 15.62 -24.79
C LEU A 118 27.62 14.74 -24.62
N GLN A 119 28.78 15.34 -24.34
CA GLN A 119 30.05 14.63 -24.18
C GLN A 119 30.37 14.27 -22.72
N TYR A 120 29.89 15.07 -21.76
CA TYR A 120 30.18 14.93 -20.33
C TYR A 120 28.98 14.53 -19.48
N GLY A 121 27.82 14.22 -20.08
CA GLY A 121 26.65 13.79 -19.33
C GLY A 121 25.98 14.92 -18.55
N SER A 122 25.38 14.60 -17.39
CA SER A 122 24.72 15.60 -16.54
C SER A 122 24.89 15.33 -15.05
N LEU A 123 24.90 16.42 -14.26
CA LEU A 123 24.91 16.36 -12.80
C LEU A 123 23.62 16.97 -12.26
N GLN A 124 22.94 16.24 -11.39
CA GLN A 124 21.65 16.61 -10.81
C GLN A 124 21.64 16.40 -9.30
N LEU A 125 21.09 17.35 -8.57
CA LEU A 125 20.64 17.19 -7.19
C LEU A 125 19.12 16.97 -7.20
N ILE A 126 18.67 15.90 -6.56
CA ILE A 126 17.27 15.53 -6.44
C ILE A 126 16.92 15.54 -4.96
N MET A 127 15.98 16.38 -4.57
CA MET A 127 15.38 16.34 -3.24
C MET A 127 13.95 15.86 -3.37
N GLN A 128 13.57 14.85 -2.59
CA GLN A 128 12.20 14.34 -2.54
C GLN A 128 11.70 14.42 -1.10
N TYR A 129 10.48 14.92 -0.93
CA TYR A 129 9.73 14.83 0.32
C TYR A 129 8.52 13.92 0.11
N SER A 130 8.29 13.00 1.05
CA SER A 130 7.13 12.10 1.02
C SER A 130 6.34 12.19 2.33
N TYR A 131 5.03 12.27 2.24
CA TYR A 131 4.11 12.20 3.37
C TYR A 131 3.18 10.99 3.20
N LEU A 132 3.38 10.00 4.05
CA LEU A 132 2.66 8.73 4.01
C LEU A 132 1.68 8.65 5.17
N THR A 133 0.46 8.19 4.89
CA THR A 133 -0.56 7.87 5.89
C THR A 133 -1.01 6.43 5.76
N ARG A 134 -1.28 5.80 6.90
CA ARG A 134 -1.81 4.43 6.97
C ARG A 134 -3.03 4.38 7.88
N ALA A 135 -4.08 3.76 7.38
CA ALA A 135 -5.31 3.54 8.12
C ALA A 135 -5.47 2.03 8.39
N PRO A 136 -5.46 1.58 9.67
CA PRO A 136 -5.76 0.19 10.00
C PRO A 136 -7.25 -0.12 9.86
N TRP A 137 -7.57 -1.40 9.73
CA TRP A 137 -8.96 -1.88 9.76
C TRP A 137 -9.63 -1.75 11.13
N PHE A 138 -8.85 -1.90 12.19
CA PHE A 138 -9.29 -1.80 13.58
C PHE A 138 -8.51 -0.72 14.31
N VAL A 139 -9.23 0.16 15.01
CA VAL A 139 -8.69 1.22 15.86
C VAL A 139 -9.35 1.07 17.23
N PRO A 140 -8.58 0.79 18.30
CA PRO A 140 -9.12 0.78 19.66
C PRO A 140 -9.72 2.13 20.05
N VAL A 141 -10.70 2.12 20.96
CA VAL A 141 -11.27 3.36 21.51
C VAL A 141 -10.16 4.17 22.16
N GLY A 142 -10.09 5.47 21.84
CA GLY A 142 -9.06 6.39 22.36
C GLY A 142 -7.73 6.36 21.60
N ALA A 143 -7.53 5.47 20.62
CA ALA A 143 -6.32 5.45 19.81
C ALA A 143 -6.41 6.37 18.57
N PRO A 144 -5.27 6.88 18.06
CA PRO A 144 -5.25 7.63 16.80
C PRO A 144 -5.76 6.81 15.62
N LYS A 145 -6.60 7.41 14.77
CA LYS A 145 -7.24 6.73 13.63
C LYS A 145 -6.28 6.28 12.53
N ASN A 146 -5.14 6.97 12.39
CA ASN A 146 -4.16 6.77 11.33
C ASN A 146 -2.74 6.93 11.90
N ALA A 147 -1.78 6.23 11.32
CA ALA A 147 -0.36 6.53 11.46
C ALA A 147 0.10 7.41 10.29
N HIS A 148 1.08 8.29 10.53
CA HIS A 148 1.67 9.17 9.53
C HIS A 148 3.19 9.14 9.61
N LEU A 149 3.85 9.32 8.46
CA LEU A 149 5.30 9.30 8.32
C LEU A 149 5.71 10.39 7.32
N SER A 150 6.66 11.23 7.72
CA SER A 150 7.34 12.17 6.82
C SER A 150 8.72 11.63 6.50
N MET A 151 9.07 11.58 5.21
CA MET A 151 10.36 11.10 4.73
C MET A 151 10.97 12.16 3.82
N SER A 152 12.29 12.30 3.88
CA SER A 152 13.04 13.21 3.01
C SER A 152 14.25 12.49 2.46
N TYR A 153 14.49 12.67 1.17
CA TYR A 153 15.57 12.01 0.44
C TYR A 153 16.37 13.07 -0.28
N VAL A 154 17.70 12.89 -0.28
CA VAL A 154 18.63 13.70 -1.06
C VAL A 154 19.45 12.74 -1.91
N ASN A 155 19.49 12.98 -3.20
CA ASN A 155 20.23 12.18 -4.17
C ASN A 155 21.07 13.10 -5.05
N LEU A 156 22.36 12.83 -5.13
CA LEU A 156 23.24 13.41 -6.14
C LEU A 156 23.44 12.37 -7.25
N ARG A 157 22.96 12.70 -8.45
CA ARG A 157 22.96 11.81 -9.60
C ARG A 157 23.86 12.38 -10.69
N TYR A 158 24.83 11.58 -11.12
CA TYR A 158 25.56 11.82 -12.36
C TYR A 158 25.06 10.84 -13.43
N VAL A 159 24.64 11.36 -14.57
CA VAL A 159 24.17 10.57 -15.72
C VAL A 159 25.25 10.58 -16.78
N LEU A 160 25.74 9.40 -17.14
CA LEU A 160 26.77 9.22 -18.17
C LEU A 160 26.22 9.59 -19.57
N PRO A 161 27.09 9.99 -20.52
CA PRO A 161 26.74 10.19 -21.92
C PRO A 161 26.13 8.96 -22.59
#